data_AF-A0A972ESF1-F1
#
_entry.id   AF-A0A972ESF1-F1
#
_cell.length_a   1.000
_cell.length_b   1.000
_cell.length_c   1.000
_cell.angle_alpha   90.00
_cell.angle_beta   90.00
_cell.angle_gamma   90.00
#
_symmetry.space_group_name_H-M   'P 1'
#
loop_
_entity.id
_entity.type
_entity.pdbx_description
1 polymer ?
#
loop_
_entity_poly.entity_id
_entity_poly.type
_entity_poly.pdbx_seq_one_letter_code
_entity_poly.pdbx_strand_id
1 'polypeptide(L)'
;MKDKKTRTIQILFMIGIASILLVLFLKNRQQLPVMTEEDKRAEQIILSYIEVNDMSIKLGTEKYATLMKSILLGEHPELTGENSAFVTSDIERNLILNYAAANMGNKGDSSEPDVNEVAPMPSEPTK
;
A
#
# COMPACT_ATOMS: atom_id res chain seq x y z
N MET A 1 17.83 27.33 49.90
CA MET A 1 18.09 27.80 48.50
C MET A 1 18.61 26.72 47.55
N LYS A 2 19.36 25.70 48.03
CA LYS A 2 19.88 24.61 47.17
C LYS A 2 18.76 23.74 46.56
N ASP A 3 17.71 23.41 47.31
CA ASP A 3 16.67 22.46 46.88
C ASP A 3 15.77 22.99 45.75
N LYS A 4 15.51 24.31 45.76
CA LYS A 4 14.68 24.95 44.72
C LYS A 4 15.41 24.94 43.36
N LYS A 5 16.73 25.15 43.37
CA LYS A 5 17.57 25.16 42.16
C LYS A 5 17.68 23.75 41.54
N THR A 6 17.83 22.73 42.38
CA THR A 6 17.87 21.31 41.93
C THR A 6 16.54 20.85 41.34
N ARG A 7 15.40 21.23 41.94
CA ARG A 7 14.07 20.92 41.39
C ARG A 7 13.81 21.58 40.04
N THR A 8 14.22 22.85 39.87
CA THR A 8 14.08 23.55 38.59
C THR A 8 14.91 22.89 37.47
N ILE A 9 16.12 22.42 37.78
CA ILE A 9 16.97 21.71 36.82
C ILE A 9 16.36 20.36 36.40
N GLN A 10 15.78 19.61 37.33
CA GLN A 10 15.11 18.34 37.03
C GLN A 10 13.86 18.52 36.14
N ILE A 11 13.06 19.56 36.38
CA ILE A 11 11.88 19.85 35.54
C ILE A 11 12.30 20.20 34.11
N LEU A 12 13.33 21.02 33.93
CA LEU A 12 13.86 21.37 32.61
C LEU A 12 14.40 20.13 31.87
N PHE A 13 15.04 19.20 32.59
CA PHE A 13 15.53 17.96 32.00
C PHE A 13 14.40 17.04 31.52
N MET A 14 13.32 16.91 32.30
CA MET A 14 12.14 16.12 31.93
C MET A 14 11.40 16.73 30.72
N ILE A 15 11.30 18.05 30.63
CA ILE A 15 10.73 18.74 29.46
C ILE A 15 11.58 18.48 28.21
N GLY A 16 12.92 18.51 28.35
CA GLY A 16 13.82 18.18 27.25
C GLY A 16 13.65 16.74 26.74
N ILE A 17 13.59 15.77 27.66
CA ILE A 17 13.35 14.36 27.31
C ILE A 17 11.99 14.17 26.66
N ALA A 18 10.93 14.77 27.22
CA ALA A 18 9.58 14.70 26.64
C ALA A 18 9.54 15.28 25.21
N SER A 19 10.29 16.36 24.96
CA SER A 19 10.39 16.98 23.64
C SER A 19 11.09 16.06 22.63
N ILE A 20 12.15 15.37 23.03
CA ILE A 20 12.86 14.38 22.18
C ILE A 20 11.96 13.18 21.88
N LEU A 21 11.24 12.66 22.88
CA LEU A 21 10.30 11.56 22.70
C LEU A 21 9.13 11.94 21.77
N LEU A 22 8.65 13.18 21.85
CA LEU A 22 7.60 13.69 20.96
C LEU A 22 8.06 13.75 19.50
N VAL A 23 9.30 14.20 19.23
CA VAL A 23 9.87 14.22 17.88
C VAL A 23 10.03 12.79 17.33
N LEU A 24 10.50 11.85 18.16
CA LEU A 24 10.58 10.43 17.76
C LEU A 24 9.20 9.83 17.48
N PHE A 25 8.19 10.18 18.27
CA PHE A 25 6.82 9.72 18.08
C PHE A 25 6.18 10.25 16.78
N LEU A 26 6.41 11.52 16.46
CA LEU A 26 5.91 12.14 15.21
C LEU A 26 6.62 11.58 13.98
N LYS A 27 7.94 11.38 14.04
CA LYS A 27 8.71 10.78 12.93
C LYS A 27 8.28 9.35 12.63
N ASN A 28 7.84 8.59 13.65
CA ASN A 28 7.33 7.23 13.49
C ASN A 28 5.92 7.16 12.86
N ARG A 29 5.17 8.27 12.78
CA ARG A 29 3.83 8.30 12.16
C ARG A 29 3.83 8.60 10.66
N GLN A 30 4.93 9.09 10.09
CA GLN A 30 4.99 9.49 8.68
C GLN A 30 5.11 8.32 7.69
N GLN A 31 5.02 7.06 8.14
CA GLN A 31 5.19 5.87 7.29
C GLN A 31 3.97 4.93 7.29
N LEU A 32 2.79 5.39 7.71
CA LEU A 32 1.57 4.64 7.41
C LEU A 32 1.20 4.97 5.95
N PRO A 33 1.19 3.99 5.03
CA PRO A 33 0.67 4.22 3.69
C PRO A 33 -0.74 4.79 3.84
N VAL A 34 -0.97 5.95 3.24
CA VAL A 34 -2.30 6.58 3.28
C VAL A 34 -3.18 5.75 2.36
N MET A 35 -3.96 4.87 2.96
CA MET A 35 -4.98 4.09 2.28
C MET A 35 -5.98 5.05 1.64
N THR A 36 -6.01 5.08 0.32
CA THR A 36 -6.88 5.95 -0.45
C THR A 36 -8.33 5.45 -0.41
N GLU A 37 -9.30 6.29 -0.79
CA GLU A 37 -10.69 5.83 -0.94
C GLU A 37 -10.82 4.76 -2.04
N GLU A 38 -9.95 4.81 -3.03
CA GLU A 38 -9.82 3.80 -4.08
C GLU A 38 -9.32 2.46 -3.52
N ASP A 39 -8.31 2.49 -2.66
CA ASP A 39 -7.81 1.28 -1.97
C ASP A 39 -8.88 0.65 -1.09
N LYS A 40 -9.62 1.47 -0.33
CA LYS A 40 -10.75 1.00 0.48
C LYS A 40 -11.78 0.28 -0.37
N ARG A 41 -12.09 0.84 -1.53
CA ARG A 41 -13.07 0.27 -2.44
C ARG A 41 -12.59 -1.04 -3.04
N ALA A 42 -11.34 -1.10 -3.48
CA ALA A 42 -10.74 -2.34 -4.00
C ALA A 42 -10.70 -3.44 -2.92
N GLU A 43 -10.27 -3.09 -1.71
CA GLU A 43 -10.27 -4.01 -0.56
C GLU A 43 -11.67 -4.55 -0.28
N GLN A 44 -12.69 -3.69 -0.28
CA GLN A 44 -14.09 -4.10 -0.06
C GLN A 44 -14.56 -5.12 -1.11
N ILE A 45 -14.28 -4.89 -2.39
CA ILE A 45 -14.68 -5.82 -3.46
C ILE A 45 -14.00 -7.18 -3.27
N ILE A 46 -12.70 -7.18 -2.97
CA ILE A 46 -11.93 -8.41 -2.69
C ILE A 46 -12.45 -9.13 -1.46
N LEU A 47 -12.77 -8.41 -0.38
CA LEU A 47 -13.34 -9.00 0.84
C LEU A 47 -14.71 -9.63 0.58
N SER A 48 -15.57 -8.97 -0.21
CA SER A 48 -16.84 -9.56 -0.64
C SER A 48 -16.64 -10.82 -1.49
N TYR A 49 -15.63 -10.85 -2.36
CA TYR A 49 -15.26 -12.04 -3.10
C TYR A 49 -14.82 -13.19 -2.17
N ILE A 50 -14.01 -12.89 -1.16
CA ILE A 50 -13.58 -13.85 -0.13
C ILE A 50 -14.77 -14.43 0.62
N GLU A 51 -15.70 -13.57 1.05
CA GLU A 51 -16.89 -13.96 1.81
C GLU A 51 -17.85 -14.82 0.99
N VAL A 52 -18.17 -14.43 -0.24
CA VAL A 52 -19.10 -15.17 -1.12
C VAL A 52 -18.58 -16.56 -1.48
N ASN A 53 -17.26 -16.72 -1.60
CA ASN A 53 -16.62 -17.99 -1.92
C ASN A 53 -16.21 -18.80 -0.69
N ASP A 54 -16.65 -18.41 0.52
CA ASP A 54 -16.35 -19.05 1.80
C ASP A 54 -14.85 -19.32 2.01
N MET A 55 -14.01 -18.37 1.58
CA MET A 55 -12.57 -18.49 1.69
C MET A 55 -12.10 -18.08 3.08
N SER A 56 -11.42 -18.99 3.78
CA SER A 56 -10.79 -18.69 5.08
C SER A 56 -9.47 -17.93 4.92
N ILE A 57 -9.54 -16.71 4.34
CA ILE A 57 -8.40 -15.82 4.08
C ILE A 57 -8.58 -14.55 4.93
N LYS A 58 -7.52 -14.14 5.65
CA LYS A 58 -7.53 -12.93 6.48
C LYS A 58 -6.54 -11.89 5.92
N LEU A 59 -6.87 -10.62 6.06
CA LEU A 59 -5.99 -9.50 5.70
C LEU A 59 -4.61 -9.64 6.35
N GLY A 60 -3.56 -9.25 5.62
CA GLY A 60 -2.17 -9.28 6.09
C GLY A 60 -1.57 -10.68 6.27
N THR A 61 -2.26 -11.74 5.84
CA THR A 61 -1.72 -13.10 5.85
C THR A 61 -1.03 -13.45 4.54
N GLU A 62 -0.16 -14.46 4.56
CA GLU A 62 0.46 -15.00 3.33
C GLU A 62 -0.59 -15.48 2.33
N LYS A 63 -1.68 -16.09 2.81
CA LYS A 63 -2.80 -16.50 1.94
C LYS A 63 -3.45 -15.32 1.22
N TYR A 64 -3.54 -14.17 1.88
CA TYR A 64 -4.05 -12.95 1.25
C TYR A 64 -3.08 -12.42 0.20
N ALA A 65 -1.77 -12.41 0.49
CA ALA A 65 -0.76 -12.04 -0.50
C ALA A 65 -0.76 -12.98 -1.72
N THR A 66 -0.95 -14.29 -1.50
CA THR A 66 -1.11 -15.27 -2.57
C THR A 66 -2.36 -15.00 -3.41
N LEU A 67 -3.48 -14.67 -2.77
CA LEU A 67 -4.70 -14.25 -3.48
C LEU A 67 -4.46 -12.99 -4.32
N MET A 68 -3.70 -12.02 -3.81
CA MET A 68 -3.39 -10.82 -4.59
C MET A 68 -2.54 -11.17 -5.82
N LYS A 69 -1.59 -12.11 -5.71
CA LYS A 69 -0.83 -12.61 -6.87
C LYS A 69 -1.71 -13.33 -7.89
N SER A 70 -2.60 -14.22 -7.45
CA SER A 70 -3.48 -14.96 -8.35
C SER A 70 -4.46 -14.04 -9.08
N ILE A 71 -4.92 -12.95 -8.43
CA ILE A 71 -5.71 -11.90 -9.07
C ILE A 71 -4.90 -11.25 -10.21
N LEU A 72 -3.65 -10.87 -9.98
CA LEU A 72 -2.79 -10.28 -11.02
C LEU A 72 -2.50 -11.23 -12.18
N LEU A 73 -2.49 -12.54 -11.92
CA LEU A 73 -2.34 -13.58 -12.95
C LEU A 73 -3.66 -13.86 -13.71
N GLY A 74 -4.77 -13.24 -13.33
CA GLY A 74 -6.07 -13.44 -13.96
C GLY A 74 -6.74 -14.77 -13.61
N GLU A 75 -6.31 -15.44 -12.53
CA GLU A 75 -6.87 -16.73 -12.08
C GLU A 75 -8.27 -16.58 -11.46
N HIS A 76 -8.68 -15.35 -11.21
CA HIS A 76 -10.00 -14.98 -10.68
C HIS A 76 -10.74 -14.13 -11.74
N PRO A 77 -11.32 -14.76 -12.78
CA PRO A 77 -12.07 -14.03 -13.82
C PRO A 77 -13.30 -13.32 -13.26
N GLU A 78 -13.79 -13.71 -12.08
CA GLU A 78 -14.84 -13.01 -11.36
C GLU A 78 -14.39 -11.64 -10.85
N LEU A 79 -13.09 -11.34 -10.83
CA LEU A 79 -12.52 -10.04 -10.46
C LEU A 79 -11.81 -9.34 -11.63
N THR A 80 -11.41 -10.09 -12.66
CA THR A 80 -10.54 -9.58 -13.75
C THR A 80 -11.12 -9.74 -15.15
N GLY A 81 -12.16 -10.54 -15.31
CA GLY A 81 -12.81 -10.78 -16.60
C GLY A 81 -13.79 -9.67 -16.98
N GLU A 82 -14.09 -9.57 -18.28
CA GLU A 82 -15.08 -8.63 -18.83
C GLU A 82 -16.52 -8.91 -18.34
N ASN A 83 -16.83 -10.17 -17.99
CA ASN A 83 -18.11 -10.59 -17.44
C ASN A 83 -18.04 -10.84 -15.93
N SER A 84 -17.23 -10.05 -15.22
CA SER A 84 -17.05 -10.17 -13.78
C SER A 84 -18.38 -9.98 -13.03
N ALA A 85 -18.60 -10.80 -12.00
CA ALA A 85 -19.75 -10.68 -11.10
C ALA A 85 -19.56 -9.60 -10.01
N PHE A 86 -18.32 -9.19 -9.77
CA PHE A 86 -17.93 -8.28 -8.68
C PHE A 86 -17.49 -6.90 -9.19
N VAL A 87 -17.19 -6.78 -10.47
CA VAL A 87 -16.59 -5.60 -11.11
C VAL A 87 -17.47 -5.19 -12.27
N THR A 88 -17.96 -3.96 -12.22
CA THR A 88 -18.95 -3.43 -13.17
C THR A 88 -18.32 -2.53 -14.23
N SER A 89 -17.05 -2.17 -14.07
CA SER A 89 -16.35 -1.26 -14.96
C SER A 89 -14.85 -1.52 -15.03
N ASP A 90 -14.23 -1.06 -16.11
CA ASP A 90 -12.78 -1.11 -16.31
C ASP A 90 -12.03 -0.31 -15.24
N ILE A 91 -12.65 0.75 -14.73
CA ILE A 91 -12.10 1.55 -13.63
C ILE A 91 -11.96 0.70 -12.38
N GLU A 92 -13.03 0.00 -11.97
CA GLU A 92 -12.98 -0.91 -10.81
C GLU A 92 -11.98 -2.04 -11.00
N ARG A 93 -11.91 -2.59 -12.22
CA ARG A 93 -10.94 -3.64 -12.53
C ARG A 93 -9.52 -3.14 -12.31
N ASN A 94 -9.20 -1.94 -12.82
CA ASN A 94 -7.89 -1.32 -12.63
C ASN A 94 -7.61 -1.01 -11.16
N LEU A 95 -8.61 -0.58 -10.39
CA LEU A 95 -8.47 -0.36 -8.94
C LEU A 95 -8.08 -1.65 -8.21
N ILE A 96 -8.74 -2.77 -8.51
CA ILE A 96 -8.45 -4.07 -7.91
C ILE A 96 -7.06 -4.56 -8.29
N LEU A 97 -6.66 -4.41 -9.56
CA LEU A 97 -5.33 -4.78 -10.03
C LEU A 97 -4.23 -3.95 -9.35
N ASN A 98 -4.40 -2.64 -9.25
CA ASN A 98 -3.45 -1.76 -8.57
C ASN A 98 -3.33 -2.10 -7.08
N TYR A 99 -4.47 -2.32 -6.42
CA TYR A 99 -4.50 -2.70 -5.03
C TYR A 99 -3.86 -4.07 -4.80
N ALA A 100 -4.10 -5.05 -5.67
CA ALA A 100 -3.47 -6.37 -5.61
C ALA A 100 -1.94 -6.27 -5.80
N ALA A 101 -1.47 -5.45 -6.73
CA ALA A 101 -0.04 -5.18 -6.92
C ALA A 101 0.62 -4.59 -5.67
N ALA A 102 -0.05 -3.66 -4.99
CA ALA A 102 0.45 -3.08 -3.74
C ALA A 102 0.48 -4.09 -2.57
N ASN A 103 -0.42 -5.09 -2.58
CA ASN A 103 -0.63 -6.01 -1.46
C ASN A 103 -0.16 -7.45 -1.71
N MET A 104 0.47 -7.74 -2.86
CA MET A 104 0.99 -9.08 -3.20
C MET A 104 2.17 -9.57 -2.35
N GLY A 105 2.57 -8.82 -1.34
CA GLY A 105 3.60 -9.23 -0.40
C GLY A 105 4.98 -9.28 -1.05
N ASN A 106 5.49 -8.14 -1.50
CA ASN A 106 6.91 -7.98 -1.80
C ASN A 106 7.45 -6.68 -1.19
N LYS A 107 8.07 -6.77 -0.01
CA LYS A 107 9.00 -5.75 0.50
C LYS A 107 10.38 -5.93 -0.16
N GLY A 108 10.40 -5.98 -1.48
CA GLY A 108 11.62 -6.15 -2.27
C GLY A 108 11.48 -5.39 -3.57
N ASP A 109 12.12 -4.22 -3.62
CA ASP A 109 12.34 -3.40 -4.81
C ASP A 109 11.11 -3.11 -5.69
N SER A 110 10.27 -2.18 -5.24
CA SER A 110 9.68 -1.23 -6.18
C SER A 110 10.79 -0.27 -6.63
N SER A 111 11.77 -0.76 -7.39
CA SER A 111 12.46 0.13 -8.32
C SER A 111 11.39 0.59 -9.29
N GLU A 112 11.13 1.90 -9.29
CA GLU A 112 10.23 2.57 -10.23
C GLU A 112 10.40 1.98 -11.64
N PRO A 113 9.33 1.79 -12.43
CA PRO A 113 9.52 1.61 -13.84
C PRO A 113 10.10 2.93 -14.37
N ASP A 114 11.41 2.94 -14.65
CA ASP A 114 12.03 3.95 -15.49
C ASP A 114 11.40 3.81 -16.87
N VAL A 115 10.29 4.53 -17.07
CA VAL A 115 9.64 4.69 -18.37
C VAL A 115 10.55 5.59 -19.19
N ASN A 116 11.67 5.03 -19.65
CA ASN A 116 12.31 5.52 -20.86
C ASN A 116 11.40 5.12 -22.02
N GLU A 117 10.46 6.01 -22.29
CA GLU A 117 9.69 6.12 -23.52
C GLU A 117 10.66 6.03 -24.71
N VAL A 118 10.80 4.83 -25.28
CA VAL A 118 11.53 4.63 -26.53
C VAL A 118 10.69 5.24 -27.64
N ALA A 119 10.91 6.53 -27.92
CA ALA A 119 10.41 7.18 -29.11
C ALA A 119 10.98 6.44 -30.35
N PRO A 120 10.14 5.96 -31.29
CA PRO A 120 10.64 5.33 -32.50
C PRO A 120 10.76 6.40 -33.60
N MET A 121 11.97 6.71 -34.06
CA MET A 121 12.18 7.47 -35.31
C MET A 121 13.62 7.29 -35.84
N PRO A 122 13.88 7.44 -37.15
CA PRO A 122 13.30 6.72 -38.28
C PRO A 122 14.41 6.08 -39.15
N SER A 123 14.06 5.10 -39.98
CA SER A 123 15.01 4.48 -40.93
C SER A 123 15.49 5.50 -41.99
N GLU A 124 16.78 5.78 -42.05
CA GLU A 124 17.39 6.56 -43.14
C GLU A 124 17.38 5.76 -44.46
N PRO A 125 17.19 6.42 -45.62
CA PRO A 125 17.26 5.75 -46.91
C PRO A 125 18.72 5.58 -47.36
N THR A 126 19.07 4.35 -47.73
CA THR A 126 20.34 3.98 -48.36
C THR A 126 20.55 4.74 -49.67
N LYS A 127 21.74 5.29 -49.88
CA LYS A 127 22.20 5.84 -51.17
C LYS A 127 23.00 4.81 -51.96
#